data_AF-A0A955RBC1-F1
#
_entry.id   AF-A0A955RBC1-F1
#
_cell.length_a   1.000
_cell.length_b   1.000
_cell.length_c   1.000
_cell.angle_alpha   90.00
_cell.angle_beta   90.00
_cell.angle_gamma   90.00
#
_symmetry.space_group_name_H-M   'P 1'
#
loop_
_entity.id
_entity.type
_entity.pdbx_description
1 polymer ?
#
loop_
_entity_poly.entity_id
_entity_poly.type
_entity_poly.pdbx_seq_one_letter_code
_entity_poly.pdbx_strand_id
1 'polypeptide(L)'
;MLPLLLLGAAWARDPSCPDLYAANFSALIDDVDMAFANMEVERGIGMVVGAEPRIPCLIDVPQQQDVARYALRRAWAAALQMNQGDVDRWLGLAKALDPSLPWPSYVPNGHPIRDQADERATPAVQPVEGAGLVVPDGGGIFLDGRFLTRPQGEPGVPHLLQVGDSSGYMVTAKWQDGLAFPEELLGPPLDVDPVLPEWYGKVLTPGKTPKPPKPAREKRPWTEPRLTNLERGAGFALVGASLWGSAMLARSAYDNHPTDALFIATDAGTVGAMASGGVAIAFTSLALFGK
;
A
#
# COMPACT_ATOMS: atom_id res chain seq x y z
N MET A 1 10.16 -24.20 8.08
CA MET A 1 9.40 -23.40 7.08
C MET A 1 8.44 -22.48 7.81
N LEU A 2 8.96 -21.37 8.32
CA LEU A 2 8.28 -20.20 8.90
C LEU A 2 9.44 -19.20 9.05
N PRO A 3 9.48 -18.06 8.32
CA PRO A 3 8.60 -16.92 8.59
C PRO A 3 8.21 -16.11 7.33
N LEU A 4 6.91 -15.90 7.09
CA LEU A 4 6.42 -15.01 6.00
C LEU A 4 5.33 -14.03 6.50
N LEU A 5 5.29 -13.76 7.80
CA LEU A 5 4.16 -13.06 8.45
C LEU A 5 4.50 -11.68 9.05
N LEU A 6 5.65 -11.08 8.71
CA LEU A 6 6.08 -9.79 9.30
C LEU A 6 6.25 -8.61 8.34
N LEU A 7 5.91 -8.74 7.04
CA LEU A 7 6.05 -7.64 6.07
C LEU A 7 4.89 -6.64 6.05
N GLY A 8 3.86 -6.80 6.89
CA GLY A 8 2.65 -5.97 6.85
C GLY A 8 2.76 -4.56 7.43
N ALA A 9 3.90 -4.18 8.03
CA ALA A 9 4.02 -2.92 8.79
C ALA A 9 4.82 -1.80 8.09
N ALA A 10 5.44 -2.05 6.93
CA ALA A 10 6.41 -1.11 6.34
C ALA A 10 5.80 -0.08 5.36
N TRP A 11 4.52 -0.17 5.03
CA TRP A 11 3.86 0.68 4.02
C TRP A 11 2.92 1.71 4.64
N ALA A 12 3.21 2.17 5.85
CA ALA A 12 2.42 3.23 6.46
C ALA A 12 2.91 4.57 5.91
N ARG A 13 2.02 5.26 5.18
CA ARG A 13 2.18 6.68 4.85
C ARG A 13 2.58 7.46 6.11
N ASP A 14 3.53 8.38 5.96
CA ASP A 14 4.00 9.23 7.06
C ASP A 14 2.79 9.91 7.74
N PRO A 15 2.59 9.76 9.06
CA PRO A 15 1.46 10.36 9.76
C PRO A 15 1.45 11.90 9.69
N SER A 16 2.56 12.55 9.35
CA SER A 16 2.65 13.99 9.11
C SER A 16 2.16 14.42 7.73
N CYS A 17 1.95 13.49 6.80
CA CYS A 17 1.51 13.78 5.44
C CYS A 17 0.04 14.23 5.45
N PRO A 18 -0.28 15.51 5.14
CA PRO A 18 -1.68 15.94 5.06
C PRO A 18 -2.36 15.26 3.87
N ASP A 19 -3.61 14.81 4.03
CA ASP A 19 -4.40 14.26 2.92
C ASP A 19 -4.45 15.23 1.75
N LEU A 20 -3.85 14.81 0.63
CA LEU A 20 -3.88 15.52 -0.63
C LEU A 20 -4.64 14.67 -1.63
N TYR A 21 -5.68 15.23 -2.24
CA TYR A 21 -6.45 14.57 -3.30
C TYR A 21 -5.97 15.05 -4.67
N ALA A 22 -6.15 14.23 -5.70
CA ALA A 22 -5.82 14.57 -7.08
C ALA A 22 -6.48 15.88 -7.53
N ALA A 23 -7.73 16.14 -7.10
CA ALA A 23 -8.41 17.40 -7.37
C ALA A 23 -7.71 18.61 -6.72
N ASN A 24 -7.19 18.46 -5.50
CA ASN A 24 -6.41 19.52 -4.84
C ASN A 24 -5.04 19.71 -5.51
N PHE A 25 -4.45 18.64 -6.03
CA PHE A 25 -3.20 18.73 -6.79
C PHE A 25 -3.40 19.49 -8.11
N SER A 26 -4.48 19.20 -8.85
CA SER A 26 -4.84 19.95 -10.06
C SER A 26 -5.07 21.44 -9.75
N ALA A 27 -5.83 21.75 -8.70
CA ALA A 27 -6.05 23.14 -8.25
C ALA A 27 -4.75 23.85 -7.84
N LEU A 28 -3.81 23.13 -7.20
CA LEU A 28 -2.49 23.69 -6.88
C LEU A 28 -1.72 24.08 -8.13
N ILE A 29 -1.79 23.28 -9.21
CA ILE A 29 -1.13 23.59 -10.48
C ILE A 29 -1.77 24.82 -11.12
N ASP A 30 -3.09 24.95 -11.05
CA ASP A 30 -3.81 26.14 -11.52
C ASP A 30 -3.38 27.40 -10.76
N ASP A 31 -3.19 27.32 -9.44
CA ASP A 31 -2.68 28.43 -8.63
C ASP A 31 -1.23 28.81 -9.01
N VAL A 32 -0.37 27.82 -9.31
CA VAL A 32 0.99 28.05 -9.82
C VAL A 32 0.94 28.78 -11.16
N ASP A 33 0.06 28.35 -12.06
CA ASP A 33 -0.13 28.99 -13.36
C ASP A 33 -0.59 30.44 -13.22
N MET A 34 -1.52 30.70 -12.30
CA MET A 34 -2.00 32.05 -12.01
C MET A 34 -0.88 32.93 -11.44
N ALA A 35 -0.04 32.41 -10.54
CA ALA A 35 1.11 33.16 -10.01
C ALA A 35 2.10 33.57 -11.11
N PHE A 36 2.46 32.64 -12.00
CA PHE A 36 3.34 32.96 -13.12
C PHE A 36 2.69 33.90 -14.14
N ALA A 37 1.40 33.74 -14.43
CA ALA A 37 0.65 34.63 -15.34
C ALA A 37 0.58 36.08 -14.82
N ASN A 38 0.53 36.26 -13.50
CA ASN A 38 0.54 37.58 -12.85
C ASN A 38 1.96 38.15 -12.63
N MET A 39 2.99 37.52 -13.20
CA MET A 39 4.40 37.89 -13.01
C MET A 39 4.88 37.80 -11.54
N GLU A 40 4.19 37.03 -10.69
CA GLU A 40 4.59 36.74 -9.31
C GLU A 40 5.63 35.60 -9.30
N VAL A 41 6.76 35.81 -9.98
CA VAL A 41 7.75 34.75 -10.27
C VAL A 41 8.24 34.01 -9.03
N GLU A 42 8.64 34.75 -7.99
CA GLU A 42 9.14 34.14 -6.73
C GLU A 42 8.08 33.29 -6.04
N ARG A 43 6.82 33.75 -6.07
CA ARG A 43 5.70 32.98 -5.53
C ARG A 43 5.45 31.72 -6.34
N GLY A 44 5.40 31.82 -7.67
CA GLY A 44 5.19 30.66 -8.54
C GLY A 44 6.26 29.58 -8.34
N ILE A 45 7.53 30.00 -8.24
CA ILE A 45 8.66 29.11 -7.90
C ILE A 45 8.45 28.48 -6.52
N GLY A 46 8.17 29.29 -5.50
CA GLY A 46 7.95 28.80 -4.14
C GLY A 46 6.79 27.80 -4.04
N MET A 47 5.72 28.01 -4.80
CA MET A 47 4.56 27.11 -4.84
C MET A 47 4.88 25.78 -5.51
N VAL A 48 5.50 25.78 -6.70
CA VAL A 48 5.79 24.53 -7.43
C VAL A 48 6.87 23.70 -6.74
N VAL A 49 7.91 24.35 -6.18
CA VAL A 49 8.95 23.67 -5.40
C VAL A 49 8.40 23.19 -4.06
N GLY A 50 7.59 24.02 -3.38
CA GLY A 50 6.95 23.66 -2.12
C GLY A 50 5.89 22.55 -2.24
N ALA A 51 5.37 22.31 -3.45
CA ALA A 51 4.47 21.19 -3.73
C ALA A 51 5.20 19.86 -3.81
N GLU A 52 6.47 19.83 -4.23
CA GLU A 52 7.26 18.62 -4.44
C GLU A 52 7.24 17.64 -3.23
N PRO A 53 7.50 18.07 -1.97
CA PRO A 53 7.42 17.18 -0.81
C PRO A 53 5.99 16.81 -0.41
N ARG A 54 4.97 17.50 -0.92
CA ARG A 54 3.55 17.25 -0.62
C ARG A 54 2.89 16.29 -1.60
N ILE A 55 3.41 16.17 -2.82
CA ILE A 55 2.86 15.27 -3.85
C ILE A 55 2.89 13.79 -3.42
N PRO A 56 3.94 13.29 -2.73
CA PRO A 56 3.93 11.98 -2.06
C PRO A 56 2.80 11.78 -1.02
N CYS A 57 2.04 12.83 -0.67
CA CYS A 57 0.87 12.73 0.18
C CYS A 57 -0.44 12.47 -0.57
N LEU A 58 -0.40 12.28 -1.89
CA LEU A 58 -1.58 11.94 -2.68
C LEU A 58 -2.22 10.64 -2.19
N ILE A 59 -3.52 10.67 -1.88
CA ILE A 59 -4.26 9.50 -1.39
C ILE A 59 -5.01 8.74 -2.49
N ASP A 60 -5.06 9.33 -3.69
CA ASP A 60 -5.60 8.77 -4.92
C ASP A 60 -4.58 8.93 -6.07
N VAL A 61 -4.88 8.29 -7.20
CA VAL A 61 -4.01 8.31 -8.38
C VAL A 61 -4.29 9.60 -9.17
N PRO A 62 -3.31 10.49 -9.40
CA PRO A 62 -3.51 11.72 -10.17
C PRO A 62 -3.71 11.39 -11.65
N GLN A 63 -4.29 12.34 -12.38
CA GLN A 63 -4.33 12.24 -13.83
C GLN A 63 -2.92 12.47 -14.41
N GLN A 64 -2.56 11.70 -15.43
CA GLN A 64 -1.26 11.83 -16.11
C GLN A 64 -1.03 13.26 -16.62
N GLN A 65 -2.08 13.92 -17.10
CA GLN A 65 -2.03 15.31 -17.57
C GLN A 65 -1.68 16.28 -16.44
N ASP A 66 -2.17 16.09 -15.21
CA ASP A 66 -1.81 16.94 -14.08
C ASP A 66 -0.33 16.76 -13.72
N VAL A 67 0.19 15.53 -13.74
CA VAL A 67 1.61 15.26 -13.51
C VAL A 67 2.48 15.89 -14.61
N ALA A 68 2.07 15.77 -15.88
CA ALA A 68 2.75 16.41 -17.00
C ALA A 68 2.76 17.95 -16.89
N ARG A 69 1.63 18.54 -16.48
CA ARG A 69 1.55 19.99 -16.20
C ARG A 69 2.51 20.36 -15.09
N TYR A 70 2.47 19.68 -13.94
CA TYR A 70 3.39 19.92 -12.83
C TYR A 70 4.85 19.88 -13.28
N ALA A 71 5.24 18.83 -14.02
CA ALA A 71 6.58 18.67 -14.56
C ALA A 71 6.99 19.86 -15.43
N LEU A 72 6.12 20.32 -16.34
CA LEU A 72 6.40 21.48 -17.19
C LEU A 72 6.60 22.78 -16.37
N ARG A 73 5.83 22.97 -15.28
CA ARG A 73 5.99 24.15 -14.39
C ARG A 73 7.25 24.05 -13.56
N ARG A 74 7.63 22.84 -13.13
CA ARG A 74 8.87 22.59 -12.39
C ARG A 74 10.10 22.81 -13.28
N ALA A 75 10.03 22.43 -14.55
CA ALA A 75 11.03 22.75 -15.56
C ALA A 75 11.15 24.27 -15.79
N TRP A 76 10.01 24.98 -15.91
CA TRP A 76 10.01 26.43 -16.04
C TRP A 76 10.65 27.13 -14.83
N ALA A 77 10.28 26.74 -13.62
CA ALA A 77 10.89 27.26 -12.39
C ALA A 77 12.40 26.99 -12.34
N ALA A 78 12.84 25.79 -12.72
CA ALA A 78 14.26 25.44 -12.80
C ALA A 78 15.02 26.29 -13.82
N ALA A 79 14.43 26.58 -14.98
CA ALA A 79 15.03 27.44 -16.00
C ALA A 79 15.22 28.88 -15.49
N LEU A 80 14.23 29.43 -14.79
CA LEU A 80 14.33 30.74 -14.15
C LEU A 80 15.43 30.80 -13.07
N GLN A 81 15.71 29.67 -12.43
CA GLN A 81 16.78 29.52 -11.43
C GLN A 81 18.13 29.09 -12.05
N MET A 82 18.23 29.00 -13.38
CA MET A 82 19.42 28.54 -14.11
C MET A 82 19.89 27.12 -13.72
N ASN A 83 18.98 26.26 -13.25
CA ASN A 83 19.29 24.87 -12.92
C ASN A 83 18.99 23.94 -14.11
N GLN A 84 19.95 23.82 -15.03
CA GLN A 84 19.78 23.03 -16.26
C GLN A 84 19.52 21.53 -16.00
N GLY A 85 20.11 20.96 -14.95
CA GLY A 85 19.87 19.56 -14.59
C GLY A 85 18.41 19.29 -14.25
N ASP A 86 17.78 20.18 -13.48
CA ASP A 86 16.35 20.07 -13.19
C ASP A 86 15.49 20.34 -14.44
N VAL A 87 15.87 21.32 -15.28
CA VAL A 87 15.15 21.57 -16.55
C VAL A 87 15.07 20.29 -17.38
N ASP A 88 16.21 19.63 -17.60
CA ASP A 88 16.27 18.41 -18.41
C ASP A 88 15.42 17.28 -17.84
N ARG A 89 15.51 17.06 -16.52
CA ARG A 89 14.76 16.01 -15.81
C ARG A 89 13.26 16.23 -15.94
N TRP A 90 12.79 17.43 -15.62
CA TRP A 90 11.35 17.73 -15.59
C TRP A 90 10.74 17.90 -16.99
N LEU A 91 11.49 18.41 -17.98
CA LEU A 91 11.06 18.36 -19.39
C LEU A 91 10.97 16.92 -19.90
N GLY A 92 11.89 16.05 -19.49
CA GLY A 92 11.83 14.61 -19.78
C GLY A 92 10.52 13.99 -19.30
N LEU A 93 10.11 14.27 -18.06
CA LEU A 93 8.85 13.78 -17.50
C LEU A 93 7.64 14.34 -18.26
N ALA A 94 7.60 15.65 -18.48
CA ALA A 94 6.50 16.28 -19.22
C ALA A 94 6.34 15.65 -20.63
N LYS A 95 7.46 15.46 -21.35
CA LYS A 95 7.47 14.87 -22.70
C LYS A 95 7.05 13.40 -22.71
N ALA A 96 7.44 12.63 -21.68
CA ALA A 96 7.09 11.22 -21.55
C ALA A 96 5.58 11.01 -21.32
N LEU A 97 4.95 11.92 -20.57
CA LEU A 97 3.53 11.81 -20.21
C LEU A 97 2.58 12.46 -21.21
N ASP A 98 2.92 13.66 -21.70
CA ASP A 98 2.11 14.38 -22.68
C ASP A 98 3.02 15.20 -23.61
N PRO A 99 3.50 14.62 -24.72
CA PRO A 99 4.37 15.31 -25.66
C PRO A 99 3.68 16.44 -26.41
N SER A 100 2.34 16.51 -26.34
CA SER A 100 1.49 17.53 -26.95
C SER A 100 1.02 18.62 -25.98
N LEU A 101 1.49 18.57 -24.73
CA LEU A 101 1.05 19.49 -23.69
C LEU A 101 1.36 20.94 -24.12
N PRO A 102 0.35 21.82 -24.20
CA PRO A 102 0.58 23.19 -24.64
C PRO A 102 1.40 23.94 -23.59
N TRP A 103 2.34 24.76 -24.08
CA TRP A 103 3.06 25.70 -23.24
C TRP A 103 2.11 26.72 -22.60
N PRO A 104 2.31 27.05 -21.31
CA PRO A 104 1.55 28.12 -20.67
C PRO A 104 1.78 29.46 -21.38
N SER A 105 0.77 30.33 -21.37
CA SER A 105 0.78 31.63 -22.05
C SER A 105 1.86 32.59 -21.54
N TYR A 106 2.29 32.43 -20.29
CA TYR A 106 3.34 33.24 -19.66
C TYR A 106 4.77 32.86 -20.10
N VAL A 107 4.96 31.71 -20.75
CA VAL A 107 6.25 31.34 -21.36
C VAL A 107 6.27 31.96 -22.76
N PRO A 108 7.17 32.91 -23.09
CA PRO A 108 7.16 33.54 -24.40
C PRO A 108 7.42 32.56 -25.55
N ASN A 109 6.82 32.83 -26.71
CA ASN A 109 7.22 32.15 -27.96
C ASN A 109 8.70 32.47 -28.24
N GLY A 110 9.49 31.45 -28.63
CA GLY A 110 10.93 31.58 -28.86
C GLY A 110 11.79 31.65 -27.60
N HIS A 111 11.22 31.40 -26.41
CA HIS A 111 12.05 31.20 -25.22
C HIS A 111 12.89 29.92 -25.36
N PRO A 112 14.20 29.92 -25.05
CA PRO A 112 15.08 28.76 -25.28
C PRO A 112 14.60 27.44 -24.67
N ILE A 113 13.88 27.49 -23.54
CA ILE A 113 13.28 26.29 -22.91
C ILE A 113 12.31 25.55 -23.84
N ARG A 114 11.62 26.28 -24.74
CA ARG A 114 10.69 25.69 -25.70
C ARG A 114 11.44 24.93 -26.76
N ASP A 115 12.47 25.56 -27.33
CA ASP A 115 13.35 24.93 -28.32
C ASP A 115 14.00 23.67 -27.72
N GLN A 116 14.50 23.77 -26.49
CA GLN A 116 15.05 22.62 -25.75
C GLN A 116 14.04 21.48 -25.58
N ALA A 117 12.76 21.77 -25.30
CA ALA A 117 11.73 20.74 -25.15
C ALA A 117 11.28 20.14 -26.49
N ASP A 118 11.31 20.92 -27.57
CA ASP A 118 10.94 20.48 -28.91
C ASP A 118 12.04 19.60 -29.53
N GLU A 119 13.30 19.96 -29.31
CA GLU A 119 14.47 19.18 -29.74
C GLU A 119 14.67 17.90 -28.91
N ARG A 120 14.13 17.85 -27.69
CA ARG A 120 14.26 16.67 -26.82
C ARG A 120 13.49 15.48 -27.39
N ALA A 121 14.22 14.38 -27.59
CA ALA A 121 13.61 13.09 -27.88
C ALA A 121 12.73 12.63 -26.71
N THR A 122 11.59 12.00 -27.01
CA THR A 122 10.79 11.33 -26.00
C THR A 122 11.64 10.25 -25.31
N PRO A 123 11.78 10.30 -23.98
CA PRO A 123 12.53 9.28 -23.25
C PRO A 123 11.94 7.89 -23.51
N ALA A 124 12.80 6.90 -23.79
CA ALA A 124 12.36 5.53 -24.04
C ALA A 124 12.04 4.83 -22.71
N VAL A 125 10.90 4.15 -22.67
CA VAL A 125 10.53 3.26 -21.56
C VAL A 125 11.45 2.04 -21.58
N GLN A 126 12.05 1.71 -20.44
CA GLN A 126 12.89 0.55 -20.25
C GLN A 126 12.35 -0.31 -19.09
N PRO A 127 12.32 -1.65 -19.22
CA PRO A 127 12.00 -2.53 -18.11
C PRO A 127 13.22 -2.72 -17.19
N VAL A 128 12.97 -3.03 -15.92
CA VAL A 128 13.98 -3.59 -15.02
C VAL A 128 14.17 -5.06 -15.40
N GLU A 129 15.33 -5.38 -15.94
CA GLU A 129 15.63 -6.74 -16.44
C GLU A 129 15.54 -7.79 -15.33
N GLY A 130 14.89 -8.92 -15.64
CA GLY A 130 14.80 -10.06 -14.74
C GLY A 130 13.93 -9.84 -13.49
N ALA A 131 13.14 -8.77 -13.43
CA ALA A 131 12.28 -8.46 -12.29
C ALA A 131 10.79 -8.41 -12.66
N GLY A 132 9.94 -8.82 -11.71
CA GLY A 132 8.49 -8.62 -11.69
C GLY A 132 8.08 -7.63 -10.60
N LEU A 133 6.81 -7.20 -10.63
CA LEU A 133 6.24 -6.35 -9.58
C LEU A 133 5.55 -7.19 -8.50
N VAL A 134 5.82 -6.87 -7.23
CA VAL A 134 5.07 -7.40 -6.08
C VAL A 134 3.88 -6.47 -5.80
N VAL A 135 2.73 -6.78 -6.40
CA VAL A 135 1.52 -5.96 -6.27
C VAL A 135 0.69 -6.39 -5.05
N PRO A 136 0.19 -5.46 -4.22
CA PRO A 136 -0.75 -5.79 -3.13
C PRO A 136 -2.01 -6.49 -3.65
N ASP A 137 -2.56 -7.41 -2.87
CA ASP A 137 -3.78 -8.14 -3.26
C ASP A 137 -4.97 -7.18 -3.47
N GLY A 138 -5.60 -7.27 -4.65
CA GLY A 138 -6.63 -6.33 -5.13
C GLY A 138 -6.17 -4.88 -5.35
N GLY A 139 -4.91 -4.58 -5.08
CA GLY A 139 -4.30 -3.26 -5.23
C GLY A 139 -3.55 -3.09 -6.55
N GLY A 140 -2.80 -1.99 -6.68
CA GLY A 140 -2.09 -1.66 -7.91
C GLY A 140 -0.84 -0.82 -7.67
N ILE A 141 0.09 -0.87 -8.62
CA ILE A 141 1.27 -0.01 -8.66
C ILE A 141 1.12 0.94 -9.85
N PHE A 142 1.39 2.22 -9.63
CA PHE A 142 1.21 3.28 -10.60
C PHE A 142 2.49 4.10 -10.73
N LEU A 143 2.81 4.52 -11.95
CA LEU A 143 3.90 5.43 -12.25
C LEU A 143 3.34 6.64 -13.00
N ASP A 144 3.36 7.80 -12.35
CA ASP A 144 2.79 9.05 -12.88
C ASP A 144 1.30 8.96 -13.22
N GLY A 145 0.57 8.09 -12.51
CA GLY A 145 -0.83 7.79 -12.80
C GLY A 145 -1.07 6.70 -13.85
N ARG A 146 -0.02 6.13 -14.45
CA ARG A 146 -0.09 4.95 -15.34
C ARG A 146 -0.07 3.67 -14.51
N PHE A 147 -1.01 2.75 -14.70
CA PHE A 147 -0.93 1.43 -14.08
C PHE A 147 0.25 0.63 -14.65
N LEU A 148 1.04 0.01 -13.78
CA LEU A 148 2.19 -0.81 -14.18
C LEU A 148 1.87 -2.31 -14.06
N THR A 149 2.12 -3.05 -15.13
CA THR A 149 2.13 -4.52 -15.12
C THR A 149 3.53 -5.09 -14.89
N ARG A 150 4.58 -4.30 -15.13
CA ARG A 150 5.99 -4.67 -14.97
C ARG A 150 6.78 -3.50 -14.41
N PRO A 151 7.93 -3.73 -13.76
CA PRO A 151 8.78 -2.65 -13.28
C PRO A 151 9.45 -2.01 -14.50
N GLN A 152 8.96 -0.85 -14.94
CA GLN A 152 9.47 -0.15 -16.12
C GLN A 152 9.27 1.36 -15.96
N GLY A 153 10.13 2.13 -16.62
CA GLY A 153 10.09 3.59 -16.58
C GLY A 153 11.14 4.20 -17.51
N GLU A 154 11.24 5.52 -17.52
CA GLU A 154 12.12 6.27 -18.38
C GLU A 154 13.42 6.64 -17.62
N PRO A 155 14.61 6.10 -17.98
CA PRO A 155 15.83 6.36 -17.21
C PRO A 155 16.19 7.85 -17.12
N GLY A 156 16.60 8.30 -15.94
CA GLY A 156 16.98 9.71 -15.67
C GLY A 156 15.81 10.69 -15.64
N VAL A 157 14.57 10.20 -15.71
CA VAL A 157 13.35 10.99 -15.57
C VAL A 157 12.79 10.79 -14.16
N PRO A 158 12.45 11.86 -13.41
CA PRO A 158 11.79 11.71 -12.13
C PRO A 158 10.38 11.17 -12.35
N HIS A 159 9.96 10.19 -11.57
CA HIS A 159 8.63 9.60 -11.63
C HIS A 159 7.95 9.59 -10.27
N LEU A 160 6.64 9.81 -10.26
CA LEU A 160 5.81 9.62 -9.07
C LEU A 160 5.35 8.17 -9.02
N LEU A 161 6.04 7.35 -8.23
CA LEU A 161 5.64 5.98 -7.95
C LEU A 161 4.56 5.99 -6.86
N GLN A 162 3.44 5.30 -7.08
CA GLN A 162 2.38 5.11 -6.09
C GLN A 162 1.98 3.64 -5.98
N VAL A 163 1.61 3.23 -4.78
CA VAL A 163 1.12 1.88 -4.46
C VAL A 163 -0.23 2.04 -3.77
N GLY A 164 -1.26 1.45 -4.37
CA GLY A 164 -2.63 1.44 -3.86
C GLY A 164 -3.02 0.07 -3.32
N ASP A 165 -3.83 0.07 -2.26
CA ASP A 165 -4.44 -1.16 -1.72
C ASP A 165 -5.74 -1.55 -2.46
N SER A 166 -6.40 -2.62 -1.99
CA SER A 166 -7.67 -3.10 -2.56
C SER A 166 -8.84 -2.12 -2.44
N SER A 167 -8.72 -1.09 -1.60
CA SER A 167 -9.75 -0.06 -1.43
C SER A 167 -9.54 1.17 -2.32
N GLY A 168 -8.41 1.22 -3.04
CA GLY A 168 -8.00 2.39 -3.81
C GLY A 168 -7.35 3.50 -2.98
N TYR A 169 -6.97 3.20 -1.73
CA TYR A 169 -6.20 4.12 -0.89
C TYR A 169 -4.70 3.98 -1.21
N MET A 170 -4.01 5.09 -1.47
CA MET A 170 -2.55 5.06 -1.68
C MET A 170 -1.83 4.81 -0.36
N VAL A 171 -1.26 3.62 -0.21
CA VAL A 171 -0.48 3.25 0.98
C VAL A 171 0.92 3.83 0.93
N THR A 172 1.47 4.04 -0.26
CA THR A 172 2.80 4.61 -0.45
C THR A 172 2.83 5.43 -1.73
N ALA A 173 3.47 6.58 -1.67
CA ALA A 173 3.80 7.37 -2.84
C ALA A 173 5.17 8.01 -2.61
N LYS A 174 6.00 8.07 -3.66
CA LYS A 174 7.31 8.72 -3.61
C LYS A 174 7.77 9.15 -4.99
N TRP A 175 8.59 10.19 -5.04
CA TRP A 175 9.40 10.47 -6.22
C TRP A 175 10.55 9.45 -6.29
N GLN A 176 10.76 8.87 -7.47
CA GLN A 176 11.92 8.04 -7.79
C GLN A 176 12.58 8.53 -9.07
N ASP A 177 13.85 8.21 -9.26
CA ASP A 177 14.57 8.56 -10.50
C ASP A 177 14.60 7.35 -11.44
N GLY A 178 13.96 7.48 -12.60
CA GLY A 178 13.87 6.46 -13.64
C GLY A 178 13.45 5.08 -13.12
N LEU A 179 14.38 4.13 -13.22
CA LEU A 179 14.20 2.71 -12.89
C LEU A 179 14.50 2.36 -11.42
N ALA A 180 14.62 3.34 -10.53
CA ALA A 180 14.94 3.13 -9.11
C ALA A 180 13.75 2.58 -8.30
N PHE A 181 13.14 1.49 -8.76
CA PHE A 181 12.07 0.82 -8.04
C PHE A 181 12.57 0.30 -6.68
N PRO A 182 11.84 0.53 -5.59
CA PRO A 182 12.16 -0.04 -4.29
C PRO A 182 12.23 -1.57 -4.35
N GLU A 183 13.21 -2.17 -3.68
CA GLU A 183 13.43 -3.62 -3.64
C GLU A 183 12.20 -4.37 -3.14
N GLU A 184 11.45 -3.77 -2.21
CA GLU A 184 10.23 -4.35 -1.65
C GLU A 184 9.06 -4.42 -2.65
N LEU A 185 9.12 -3.71 -3.79
CA LEU A 185 8.18 -3.85 -4.92
C LEU A 185 8.72 -4.78 -6.02
N LEU A 186 9.97 -5.23 -5.91
CA LEU A 186 10.59 -6.08 -6.91
C LEU A 186 10.53 -7.55 -6.45
N GLY A 187 10.16 -8.40 -7.39
CA GLY A 187 10.12 -9.84 -7.20
C GLY A 187 10.67 -10.58 -8.42
N PRO A 188 10.63 -11.93 -8.42
CA PRO A 188 10.88 -12.68 -9.63
C PRO A 188 9.88 -12.29 -10.74
N PRO A 189 10.24 -12.45 -12.02
CA PRO A 189 9.31 -12.23 -13.13
C PRO A 189 8.02 -13.03 -12.91
N LEU A 190 6.89 -12.39 -13.14
CA LEU A 190 5.58 -13.04 -13.03
C LEU A 190 5.21 -13.70 -14.35
N ASP A 191 4.66 -14.92 -14.28
CA ASP A 191 4.08 -15.60 -15.45
C ASP A 191 2.75 -14.97 -15.89
N VAL A 192 2.08 -14.25 -14.98
CA VAL A 192 0.78 -13.60 -15.19
C VAL A 192 0.91 -12.12 -14.85
N ASP A 193 0.60 -11.25 -15.81
CA ASP A 193 0.59 -9.81 -15.61
C ASP A 193 -0.46 -9.42 -14.55
N PRO A 194 -0.16 -8.47 -13.64
CA PRO A 194 -1.12 -7.92 -12.70
C PRO A 194 -2.39 -7.39 -13.40
N VAL A 195 -3.55 -7.66 -12.80
CA VAL A 195 -4.83 -7.18 -13.32
C VAL A 195 -5.10 -5.76 -12.82
N LEU A 196 -5.62 -4.91 -13.70
CA LEU A 196 -6.02 -3.55 -13.35
C LEU A 196 -7.07 -3.58 -12.22
N PRO A 197 -6.87 -2.86 -11.10
CA PRO A 197 -7.80 -2.92 -9.97
C PRO A 197 -9.18 -2.38 -10.33
N GLU A 198 -10.24 -3.01 -9.80
CA GLU A 198 -11.61 -2.61 -10.12
C GLU A 198 -11.97 -1.18 -9.70
N TRP A 199 -11.24 -0.63 -8.72
CA TRP A 199 -11.44 0.73 -8.24
C TRP A 199 -10.76 1.77 -9.14
N TYR A 200 -9.78 1.38 -9.95
CA TYR A 200 -9.07 2.30 -10.84
C TYR A 200 -9.98 2.76 -11.99
N GLY A 201 -10.00 4.06 -12.26
CA GLY A 201 -10.84 4.66 -13.30
C GLY A 201 -12.31 4.85 -12.91
N LYS A 202 -12.76 4.30 -11.78
CA LYS A 202 -14.05 4.71 -11.20
C LYS A 202 -13.89 6.10 -10.62
N VAL A 203 -14.58 7.09 -11.19
CA VAL A 203 -14.63 8.45 -10.63
C VAL A 203 -15.10 8.32 -9.19
N LEU A 204 -14.18 8.56 -8.24
CA LEU A 204 -14.54 8.69 -6.85
C LEU A 204 -15.59 9.79 -6.77
N THR A 205 -16.81 9.44 -6.37
CA THR A 205 -17.88 10.42 -6.26
C THR A 205 -17.38 11.56 -5.37
N PRO A 206 -17.47 12.84 -5.79
CA PRO A 206 -17.03 13.94 -4.96
C PRO A 206 -17.63 13.82 -3.54
N GLY A 207 -16.77 13.76 -2.52
CA GLY A 207 -17.17 13.56 -1.12
C GLY A 207 -17.17 12.11 -0.60
N LYS A 208 -16.98 11.09 -1.46
CA LYS A 208 -16.64 9.73 -1.03
C LYS A 208 -15.13 9.53 -1.11
N THR A 209 -14.47 9.87 -0.01
CA THR A 209 -13.03 9.65 0.13
C THR A 209 -12.78 8.15 0.34
N PRO A 210 -11.74 7.56 -0.28
CA PRO A 210 -11.30 6.22 0.06
C PRO A 210 -11.08 6.19 1.56
N LYS A 211 -11.80 5.32 2.27
CA LYS A 211 -11.67 5.24 3.71
C LYS A 211 -10.25 4.73 3.99
N PRO A 212 -9.43 5.42 4.80
CA PRO A 212 -8.12 4.92 5.12
C PRO A 212 -8.25 3.50 5.67
N PRO A 213 -7.35 2.58 5.28
CA PRO A 213 -7.39 1.23 5.81
C PRO A 213 -7.43 1.32 7.33
N LYS A 214 -8.35 0.58 7.96
CA LYS A 214 -8.37 0.54 9.43
C LYS A 214 -6.97 0.12 9.84
N PRO A 215 -6.29 0.87 10.73
CA PRO A 215 -4.94 0.52 11.15
C PRO A 215 -4.98 -0.95 11.53
N ALA A 216 -4.08 -1.75 10.93
CA ALA A 216 -4.03 -3.18 11.17
C ALA A 216 -4.11 -3.34 12.68
N ARG A 217 -5.24 -3.91 13.16
CA ARG A 217 -5.62 -3.84 14.58
C ARG A 217 -4.40 -4.30 15.33
N GLU A 218 -3.72 -3.35 15.99
CA GLU A 218 -2.45 -3.60 16.65
C GLU A 218 -2.67 -4.87 17.44
N LYS A 219 -1.94 -5.94 17.11
CA LYS A 219 -2.16 -7.24 17.73
C LYS A 219 -1.89 -6.98 19.20
N ARG A 220 -2.96 -6.77 19.98
CA ARG A 220 -2.85 -6.32 21.36
C ARG A 220 -1.82 -7.23 22.00
N PRO A 221 -0.73 -6.68 22.56
CA PRO A 221 0.28 -7.50 23.19
C PRO A 221 -0.45 -8.44 24.14
N TRP A 222 -0.10 -9.73 24.08
CA TRP A 222 -0.73 -10.73 24.93
C TRP A 222 -0.55 -10.28 26.38
N THR A 223 -1.63 -9.85 27.01
CA THR A 223 -1.60 -9.43 28.40
C THR A 223 -1.43 -10.66 29.29
N GLU A 224 -0.77 -10.52 30.44
CA GLU A 224 -0.62 -11.63 31.39
C GLU A 224 -1.95 -12.37 31.70
N PRO A 225 -3.10 -11.69 31.85
CA PRO A 225 -4.38 -12.38 32.03
C PRO A 225 -4.79 -13.24 30.83
N ARG A 226 -4.48 -12.83 29.60
CA ARG A 226 -4.78 -13.60 28.38
C ARG A 226 -3.90 -14.83 28.24
N LEU A 227 -2.60 -14.68 28.54
CA LEU A 227 -1.66 -15.80 28.61
C LEU A 227 -2.11 -16.81 29.68
N THR A 228 -2.44 -16.33 30.88
CA THR A 228 -2.92 -17.17 31.98
C THR A 228 -4.23 -17.91 31.60
N ASN A 229 -5.16 -17.25 30.92
CA ASN A 229 -6.39 -17.90 30.46
C ASN A 229 -6.14 -18.92 29.34
N LEU A 230 -5.19 -18.67 28.46
CA LEU A 230 -4.78 -19.62 27.42
C LEU A 230 -4.13 -20.87 28.05
N GLU A 231 -3.22 -20.68 29.00
CA GLU A 231 -2.58 -21.76 29.76
C GLU A 231 -3.61 -22.60 30.52
N ARG A 232 -4.59 -21.95 31.18
CA ARG A 232 -5.71 -22.65 31.83
C ARG A 232 -6.54 -23.44 30.82
N GLY A 233 -6.87 -22.83 29.68
CA GLY A 233 -7.60 -23.50 28.59
C GLY A 233 -6.87 -24.76 28.10
N ALA A 234 -5.56 -24.66 27.88
CA ALA A 234 -4.71 -25.79 27.51
C ALA A 234 -4.67 -26.88 28.60
N GLY A 235 -4.55 -26.48 29.87
CA GLY A 235 -4.57 -27.41 31.01
C GLY A 235 -5.88 -28.22 31.08
N PHE A 236 -7.03 -27.56 30.96
CA PHE A 236 -8.34 -28.24 30.95
C PHE A 236 -8.52 -29.16 29.73
N ALA A 237 -7.98 -28.77 28.56
CA ALA A 237 -8.01 -29.62 27.37
C ALA A 237 -7.21 -30.92 27.56
N LEU A 238 -6.03 -30.84 28.18
CA LEU A 238 -5.21 -32.02 28.50
C LEU A 238 -5.91 -32.95 29.51
N VAL A 239 -6.50 -32.38 30.56
CA VAL A 239 -7.29 -33.16 31.53
C VAL A 239 -8.47 -33.86 30.84
N GLY A 240 -9.23 -33.13 30.01
CA GLY A 240 -10.36 -33.72 29.27
C GLY A 240 -9.94 -34.83 28.31
N ALA A 241 -8.83 -34.66 27.59
CA ALA A 241 -8.28 -35.71 26.73
C ALA A 241 -7.86 -36.96 27.53
N SER A 242 -7.24 -36.78 28.70
CA SER A 242 -6.83 -37.89 29.57
C SER A 242 -8.03 -38.67 30.14
N LEU A 243 -9.09 -37.97 30.55
CA LEU A 243 -10.33 -38.57 31.05
C LEU A 243 -11.06 -39.33 29.92
N TRP A 244 -11.12 -38.74 28.73
CA TRP A 244 -11.73 -39.39 27.57
C TRP A 244 -10.96 -40.64 27.14
N GLY A 245 -9.63 -40.57 27.07
CA GLY A 245 -8.78 -41.72 26.76
C GLY A 245 -8.94 -42.84 27.79
N SER A 246 -8.99 -42.51 29.08
CA SER A 246 -9.23 -43.48 30.15
C SER A 246 -10.62 -44.11 30.05
N ALA A 247 -11.66 -43.33 29.73
CA ALA A 247 -13.01 -43.84 29.51
C ALA A 247 -13.08 -44.80 28.31
N MET A 248 -12.36 -44.52 27.22
CA MET A 248 -12.30 -45.39 26.05
C MET A 248 -11.57 -46.72 26.35
N LEU A 249 -10.50 -46.68 27.14
CA LEU A 249 -9.83 -47.90 27.62
C LEU A 249 -10.74 -48.72 28.54
N ALA A 250 -11.45 -48.08 29.46
CA ALA A 250 -12.42 -48.75 30.34
C ALA A 250 -13.57 -49.38 29.54
N ARG A 251 -14.09 -48.69 28.53
CA ARG A 251 -15.10 -49.20 27.61
C ARG A 251 -14.62 -50.44 26.85
N SER A 252 -13.40 -50.39 26.30
CA SER A 252 -12.82 -51.54 25.60
C SER A 252 -12.64 -52.75 26.53
N ALA A 253 -12.27 -52.53 27.79
CA ALA A 253 -12.21 -53.59 28.80
C ALA A 253 -13.61 -54.14 29.15
N TYR A 254 -14.61 -53.27 29.28
CA TYR A 254 -16.00 -53.64 29.54
C TYR A 254 -16.59 -54.53 28.45
N ASP A 255 -16.33 -54.22 27.18
CA ASP A 255 -16.82 -55.00 26.03
C ASP A 255 -16.31 -56.44 26.05
N ASN A 256 -15.13 -56.68 26.64
CA ASN A 256 -14.55 -58.01 26.81
C ASN A 256 -14.98 -58.70 28.12
N HIS A 257 -15.14 -57.92 29.20
CA HIS A 257 -15.45 -58.42 30.54
C HIS A 257 -16.39 -57.45 31.28
N PRO A 258 -17.72 -57.57 31.08
CA PRO A 258 -18.66 -56.62 31.63
C PRO A 258 -18.73 -56.73 33.16
N THR A 259 -18.44 -55.64 33.85
CA THR A 259 -18.59 -55.51 35.30
C THR A 259 -19.16 -54.13 35.64
N ASP A 260 -19.93 -54.04 36.72
CA ASP A 260 -20.54 -52.79 37.18
C ASP A 260 -19.49 -51.69 37.46
N ALA A 261 -18.31 -52.08 37.95
CA ALA A 261 -17.20 -51.16 38.19
C ALA A 261 -16.68 -50.51 36.90
N LEU A 262 -16.57 -51.27 35.81
CA LEU A 262 -16.13 -50.76 34.51
C LEU A 262 -17.19 -49.88 33.84
N PHE A 263 -18.48 -50.20 34.03
CA PHE A 263 -19.58 -49.34 33.59
C PHE A 263 -19.52 -47.96 34.28
N ILE A 264 -19.42 -47.93 35.61
CA ILE A 264 -19.31 -46.68 36.39
C ILE A 264 -18.07 -45.88 35.98
N ALA A 265 -16.92 -46.53 35.76
CA ALA A 265 -15.70 -45.86 35.33
C ALA A 265 -15.82 -45.22 33.93
N THR A 266 -16.51 -45.89 33.00
CA THR A 266 -16.73 -45.39 31.64
C THR A 266 -17.65 -44.18 31.62
N ASP A 267 -18.77 -44.24 32.35
CA ASP A 267 -19.74 -43.13 32.44
C ASP A 267 -19.12 -41.92 33.16
N ALA A 268 -18.47 -42.13 34.30
CA ALA A 268 -17.82 -41.06 35.05
C ALA A 268 -16.70 -40.38 34.24
N GLY A 269 -15.88 -41.16 33.54
CA GLY A 269 -14.82 -40.63 32.67
C GLY A 269 -15.36 -39.83 31.49
N THR A 270 -16.45 -40.30 30.88
CA THR A 270 -17.11 -39.61 29.75
C THR A 270 -17.73 -38.29 30.18
N VAL A 271 -18.46 -38.27 31.29
CA VAL A 271 -19.06 -37.04 31.85
C VAL A 271 -17.97 -36.05 32.28
N GLY A 272 -16.90 -36.54 32.92
CA GLY A 272 -15.76 -35.71 33.32
C GLY A 272 -15.02 -35.09 32.12
N ALA A 273 -14.87 -35.84 31.03
CA ALA A 273 -14.28 -35.34 29.78
C ALA A 273 -15.13 -34.24 29.12
N MET A 274 -16.46 -34.39 29.11
CA MET A 274 -17.36 -33.36 28.57
C MET A 274 -17.32 -32.08 29.40
N ALA A 275 -17.35 -32.19 30.73
CA ALA A 275 -17.30 -31.04 31.62
C ALA A 275 -15.98 -30.25 31.50
N SER A 276 -14.84 -30.96 31.46
CA SER A 276 -13.52 -30.34 31.27
C SER A 276 -13.35 -29.72 29.88
N GLY A 277 -13.90 -30.36 28.84
CA GLY A 277 -13.95 -29.78 27.48
C GLY A 277 -14.72 -28.46 27.42
N GLY A 278 -15.88 -28.38 28.08
CA GLY A 278 -16.66 -27.14 28.17
C GLY A 278 -15.90 -26.00 28.86
N VAL A 279 -15.18 -26.31 29.93
CA VAL A 279 -14.33 -25.35 30.65
C VAL A 279 -13.14 -24.89 29.80
N ALA A 280 -12.50 -25.80 29.05
CA ALA A 280 -11.41 -25.46 28.12
C ALA A 280 -11.87 -24.48 27.04
N ILE A 281 -13.07 -24.70 26.45
CA ILE A 281 -13.66 -23.79 25.46
C ILE A 281 -13.93 -22.41 26.06
N ALA A 282 -14.46 -22.35 27.29
CA ALA A 282 -14.74 -21.10 27.97
C ALA A 282 -13.48 -20.27 28.22
N PHE A 283 -12.41 -20.87 28.75
CA PHE A 283 -11.14 -20.18 29.00
C PHE A 283 -10.42 -19.76 27.71
N THR A 284 -10.45 -20.60 26.67
CA THR A 284 -9.87 -20.26 25.37
C THR A 284 -10.64 -19.11 24.72
N SER A 285 -11.97 -19.10 24.83
CA SER A 285 -12.81 -18.01 24.32
C SER A 285 -12.55 -16.69 25.07
N LEU A 286 -12.38 -16.75 26.40
CA LEU A 286 -11.97 -15.58 27.20
C LEU A 286 -10.57 -15.08 26.83
N ALA A 287 -9.62 -15.97 26.55
CA ALA A 287 -8.28 -15.57 26.12
C ALA A 287 -8.28 -14.86 24.76
N LEU A 288 -9.08 -15.35 23.80
CA LEU A 288 -9.14 -14.84 22.43
C LEU A 288 -10.02 -13.60 22.29
N PHE A 289 -11.17 -13.58 22.98
CA PHE A 289 -12.22 -12.58 22.77
C PHE A 289 -12.53 -11.74 24.01
N GLY A 290 -12.02 -12.10 25.19
CA GLY A 290 -12.15 -11.31 26.41
C GLY A 290 -11.54 -9.93 26.24
N LYS A 291 -12.32 -8.91 26.58
CA LYS A 291 -11.92 -7.50 26.43
C LYS A 291 -10.86 -7.09 27.43
#